data_AF-A0A954GCM4-F1
#
_entry.id   AF-A0A954GCM4-F1
#
_cell.length_a   1.000
_cell.length_b   1.000
_cell.length_c   1.000
_cell.angle_alpha   90.00
_cell.angle_beta   90.00
_cell.angle_gamma   90.00
#
_symmetry.space_group_name_H-M   'P 1'
#
loop_
_entity.id
_entity.type
_entity.pdbx_description
1 polymer ?
#
loop_
_entity_poly.entity_id
_entity_poly.type
_entity_poly.pdbx_seq_one_letter_code
_entity_poly.pdbx_strand_id
1 'polypeptide(L)'
;MSTMFTVTDNSQSLLITLEVFRPDGGFFRHELKPGHVLIVGSSAACGLRLDGYSVAGMHCSMEADEAGIKIRDWSSDEGTFVDSCRVEEEMYVLPGAEIRIADYRIVVKGVSLKATPKSESVAVTPVSKIIIQAEEDSFQDDDSGRVEVSSEELPEDLRQQVASLLAETEESDSDSTTPEWDRDFDPWDETFESDPFESVEQHEPAVSAYDRGTFADDTTELLETELEFLRAELAERDARLNALDAFPGPHASQLETESSISREEAETLVGRLEQLLVELEEKDTQITTLNDLLRASEDAVKAADEEREQMETWIGEVERRVSQWQGEWHAERDRLQKSIEELTRERDRAEQNLTSGAANGPSDSAREGLLKQLREEYSLLKTKFLEVEQDRNQLQSQLSESCATDSEQRVATVVDTTLREERLALAQEKAAIARMRNDLTKQQEQFTSQIQRSEKGSDSADLRIRAFREHLREIHETDPRPVHTPTFSDRMAKLWRKLEGRPLDTD
;
A
#
# COMPACT_ATOMS: atom_id res chain seq x y z
N MET A 1 -41.98 -32.12 11.72
CA MET A 1 -42.66 -30.89 11.26
C MET A 1 -41.70 -29.75 11.53
N SER A 2 -40.76 -29.50 10.61
CA SER A 2 -39.79 -28.39 10.71
C SER A 2 -40.32 -27.22 9.89
N THR A 3 -40.69 -26.16 10.59
CA THR A 3 -41.04 -24.86 10.00
C THR A 3 -39.78 -24.18 9.51
N MET A 4 -39.57 -24.17 8.19
CA MET A 4 -38.59 -23.29 7.53
C MET A 4 -39.05 -21.84 7.68
N PHE A 5 -38.30 -21.05 8.44
CA PHE A 5 -38.42 -19.59 8.45
C PHE A 5 -37.72 -19.06 7.18
N THR A 6 -38.50 -18.73 6.16
CA THR A 6 -38.01 -17.86 5.08
C THR A 6 -38.00 -16.43 5.61
N VAL A 7 -36.83 -15.94 5.99
CA VAL A 7 -36.60 -14.51 6.21
C VAL A 7 -36.79 -13.84 4.86
N THR A 8 -37.96 -13.25 4.65
CA THR A 8 -38.19 -12.32 3.53
C THR A 8 -37.41 -11.06 3.83
N ASP A 9 -36.19 -11.02 3.31
CA ASP A 9 -35.31 -9.87 3.33
C ASP A 9 -35.98 -8.75 2.52
N ASN A 10 -36.61 -7.82 3.24
CA ASN A 10 -37.29 -6.65 2.69
C ASN A 10 -36.30 -5.49 2.58
N SER A 11 -35.10 -5.78 2.07
CA SER A 11 -34.04 -4.80 1.85
C SER A 11 -34.44 -3.94 0.65
N GLN A 12 -34.81 -2.70 0.95
CA GLN A 12 -35.07 -1.68 -0.07
C GLN A 12 -33.76 -1.45 -0.82
N SER A 13 -33.64 -2.03 -2.01
CA SER A 13 -32.42 -1.96 -2.81
C SER A 13 -32.16 -0.50 -3.23
N LEU A 14 -31.13 0.09 -2.64
CA LEU A 14 -30.58 1.40 -2.96
C LEU A 14 -30.07 1.42 -4.41
N LEU A 15 -30.84 1.94 -5.37
CA LEU A 15 -30.37 2.02 -6.76
C LEU A 15 -29.54 3.30 -6.94
N ILE A 16 -28.24 3.15 -7.24
CA ILE A 16 -27.33 4.27 -7.50
C ILE A 16 -27.21 4.46 -9.01
N THR A 17 -27.34 5.70 -9.49
CA THR A 17 -27.22 6.02 -10.92
C THR A 17 -25.96 6.83 -11.18
N LEU A 18 -25.05 6.31 -12.00
CA LEU A 18 -23.86 7.01 -12.46
C LEU A 18 -24.18 7.73 -13.78
N GLU A 19 -24.03 9.05 -13.81
CA GLU A 19 -24.08 9.83 -15.05
C GLU A 19 -22.65 10.06 -15.56
N VAL A 20 -22.31 9.40 -16.66
CA VAL A 20 -20.96 9.43 -17.25
C VAL A 20 -20.95 10.40 -18.42
N PHE A 21 -20.22 11.50 -18.27
CA PHE A 21 -19.98 12.52 -19.28
C PHE A 21 -18.68 12.19 -20.03
N ARG A 22 -18.78 12.18 -21.36
CA ARG A 22 -17.69 11.90 -22.29
C ARG A 22 -17.04 13.21 -22.75
N PRO A 23 -15.78 13.17 -23.20
CA PRO A 23 -15.11 14.34 -23.77
C PRO A 23 -15.75 14.84 -25.07
N ASP A 24 -16.54 14.02 -25.76
CA ASP A 24 -17.31 14.40 -26.97
C ASP A 24 -18.57 15.23 -26.67
N GLY A 25 -18.85 15.50 -25.37
CA GLY A 25 -20.05 16.19 -24.90
C GLY A 25 -21.28 15.30 -24.75
N GLY A 26 -21.19 14.02 -25.11
CA GLY A 26 -22.22 13.02 -24.84
C GLY A 26 -22.22 12.60 -23.37
N PHE A 27 -23.34 12.06 -22.91
CA PHE A 27 -23.38 11.37 -21.63
C PHE A 27 -24.27 10.13 -21.70
N PHE A 28 -24.02 9.16 -20.83
CA PHE A 28 -24.86 7.99 -20.67
C PHE A 28 -25.02 7.64 -19.19
N ARG A 29 -26.04 6.84 -18.87
CA ARG A 29 -26.35 6.43 -17.50
C ARG A 29 -26.00 4.97 -17.28
N HIS A 30 -25.46 4.67 -16.11
CA HIS A 30 -25.20 3.31 -15.66
C HIS A 30 -25.81 3.12 -14.26
N GLU A 31 -26.55 2.03 -14.07
CA GLU A 31 -27.17 1.72 -12.78
C GLU A 31 -26.28 0.73 -12.03
N LEU A 32 -25.88 1.11 -10.81
CA LEU A 32 -25.11 0.27 -9.91
C LEU A 32 -26.02 -0.23 -8.78
N LYS A 33 -26.07 -1.55 -8.62
CA LYS A 33 -26.83 -2.22 -7.56
C LYS A 33 -25.97 -2.34 -6.29
N PRO A 34 -26.56 -2.28 -5.09
CA PRO A 34 -25.82 -2.52 -3.84
C PRO A 34 -25.21 -3.92 -3.82
N GLY A 35 -24.02 -4.04 -3.26
CA GLY A 35 -23.27 -5.29 -3.17
C GLY A 35 -22.68 -5.77 -4.50
N HIS A 36 -22.77 -4.97 -5.58
CA HIS A 36 -22.09 -5.26 -6.83
C HIS A 36 -20.84 -4.39 -6.99
N VAL A 37 -19.74 -5.05 -7.37
CA VAL A 37 -18.51 -4.38 -7.79
C VAL A 37 -18.57 -4.11 -9.29
N LEU A 38 -18.40 -2.85 -9.67
CA LEU A 38 -18.32 -2.38 -11.04
C LEU A 38 -16.87 -1.99 -11.36
N ILE A 39 -16.26 -2.72 -12.28
CA ILE A 39 -14.92 -2.39 -12.78
C ILE A 39 -15.07 -1.40 -13.94
N VAL A 40 -14.35 -0.27 -13.84
CA VAL A 40 -14.32 0.80 -14.84
C VAL A 40 -12.97 0.80 -15.55
N GLY A 41 -12.96 0.85 -16.88
CA GLY A 41 -11.72 0.84 -17.67
C GLY A 41 -11.96 0.76 -19.17
N SER A 42 -10.89 0.65 -19.96
CA SER A 42 -10.98 0.56 -21.43
C SER A 42 -11.12 -0.86 -21.97
N SER A 43 -10.82 -1.87 -21.14
CA SER A 43 -10.91 -3.29 -21.52
C SER A 43 -12.34 -3.74 -21.75
N ALA A 44 -12.52 -4.73 -22.64
CA ALA A 44 -13.81 -5.39 -22.86
C ALA A 44 -14.31 -6.19 -21.63
N ALA A 45 -13.43 -6.45 -20.65
CA ALA A 45 -13.79 -7.12 -19.40
C ALA A 45 -14.42 -6.17 -18.35
N CYS A 46 -14.36 -4.84 -18.57
CA CYS A 46 -14.92 -3.86 -17.63
C CYS A 46 -16.45 -3.76 -17.77
N GLY A 47 -17.15 -3.65 -16.64
CA GLY A 47 -18.60 -3.47 -16.62
C GLY A 47 -19.02 -2.08 -17.09
N LEU A 48 -18.18 -1.07 -16.85
CA LEU A 48 -18.32 0.28 -17.40
C LEU A 48 -17.12 0.59 -18.29
N ARG A 49 -17.34 0.49 -19.60
CA ARG A 49 -16.28 0.70 -20.58
C ARG A 49 -16.18 2.17 -20.99
N LEU A 50 -14.98 2.74 -20.86
CA LEU A 50 -14.65 4.10 -21.30
C LEU A 50 -13.66 4.03 -22.47
N ASP A 51 -13.98 4.72 -23.57
CA ASP A 51 -13.18 4.70 -24.79
C ASP A 51 -12.20 5.88 -24.78
N GLY A 52 -11.02 5.70 -24.20
CA GLY A 52 -9.99 6.75 -24.14
C GLY A 52 -8.58 6.15 -24.04
N TYR A 53 -7.60 6.77 -24.70
CA TYR A 53 -6.21 6.32 -24.64
C TYR A 53 -5.59 6.53 -23.26
N SER A 54 -6.07 7.55 -22.52
CA SER A 54 -5.67 7.84 -21.14
C SER A 54 -6.36 6.94 -20.10
N VAL A 55 -7.27 6.04 -20.52
CA VAL A 55 -7.97 5.12 -19.62
C VAL A 55 -7.30 3.75 -19.65
N ALA A 56 -6.66 3.36 -18.54
CA ALA A 56 -6.11 2.03 -18.34
C ALA A 56 -7.13 0.90 -18.61
N GLY A 57 -6.62 -0.30 -18.93
CA GLY A 57 -7.45 -1.47 -19.23
C GLY A 57 -8.43 -1.81 -18.11
N MET A 58 -7.98 -1.73 -16.87
CA MET A 58 -8.78 -1.75 -15.63
C MET A 58 -8.29 -0.56 -14.81
N HIS A 59 -9.10 0.48 -14.68
CA HIS A 59 -8.66 1.77 -14.15
C HIS A 59 -9.00 1.90 -12.67
N CYS A 60 -10.25 1.65 -12.31
CA CYS A 60 -10.69 1.64 -10.92
C CYS A 60 -11.86 0.67 -10.72
N SER A 61 -12.10 0.29 -9.46
CA SER A 61 -13.27 -0.48 -9.05
C SER A 61 -14.18 0.38 -8.18
N MET A 62 -15.48 0.33 -8.46
CA MET A 62 -16.53 1.01 -7.70
C MET A 62 -17.46 -0.04 -7.08
N GLU A 63 -17.66 0.00 -5.78
CA GLU A 63 -18.57 -0.89 -5.06
C GLU A 63 -19.64 -0.05 -4.37
N ALA A 64 -20.92 -0.37 -4.61
CA ALA A 64 -22.02 0.31 -3.93
C ALA A 64 -22.36 -0.43 -2.63
N ASP A 65 -22.34 0.28 -1.51
CA ASP A 65 -22.73 -0.23 -0.20
C ASP A 65 -23.84 0.64 0.43
N GLU A 66 -24.14 0.42 1.70
CA GLU A 66 -25.16 1.20 2.43
C GLU A 66 -24.69 2.64 2.73
N ALA A 67 -23.37 2.87 2.79
CA ALA A 67 -22.76 4.16 3.14
C ALA A 67 -22.56 5.07 1.91
N GLY A 68 -22.40 4.51 0.71
CA GLY A 68 -22.21 5.25 -0.53
C GLY A 68 -21.60 4.39 -1.64
N ILE A 69 -20.69 4.99 -2.42
CA ILE A 69 -19.86 4.25 -3.37
C ILE A 69 -18.44 4.22 -2.82
N LYS A 70 -17.91 3.03 -2.58
CA LYS A 70 -16.51 2.80 -2.28
C LYS A 70 -15.72 2.72 -3.59
N ILE A 71 -14.71 3.55 -3.75
CA ILE A 71 -13.86 3.60 -4.96
C ILE A 71 -12.43 3.21 -4.59
N ARG A 72 -11.82 2.38 -5.43
CA ARG A 72 -10.42 1.98 -5.33
C ARG A 72 -9.75 2.11 -6.71
N ASP A 73 -8.68 2.91 -6.79
CA ASP A 73 -7.86 3.02 -8.00
C ASP A 73 -6.97 1.78 -8.17
N TRP A 74 -6.78 1.31 -9.40
CA TRP A 74 -5.91 0.15 -9.71
C TRP A 74 -4.55 0.60 -10.26
N SER A 75 -3.96 1.62 -9.62
CA SER A 75 -2.68 2.21 -9.99
C SER A 75 -2.62 2.62 -11.46
N SER A 76 -3.64 3.35 -11.91
CA SER A 76 -3.65 3.88 -13.27
C SER A 76 -2.62 5.00 -13.43
N ASP A 77 -2.04 5.15 -14.62
CA ASP A 77 -1.00 6.16 -14.88
C ASP A 77 -1.49 7.59 -14.59
N GLU A 78 -2.72 7.89 -14.99
CA GLU A 78 -3.37 9.20 -14.81
C GLU A 78 -4.03 9.36 -13.42
N GLY A 79 -4.34 8.26 -12.74
CA GLY A 79 -5.08 8.22 -11.48
C GLY A 79 -6.58 8.48 -11.58
N THR A 80 -7.29 8.11 -10.51
CA THR A 80 -8.70 8.46 -10.28
C THR A 80 -8.80 9.65 -9.31
N PHE A 81 -9.68 10.62 -9.58
CA PHE A 81 -9.90 11.77 -8.71
C PHE A 81 -11.36 11.84 -8.25
N VAL A 82 -11.60 12.23 -6.99
CA VAL A 82 -12.92 12.53 -6.43
C VAL A 82 -12.90 13.97 -5.92
N ASP A 83 -13.77 14.83 -6.46
CA ASP A 83 -13.85 16.26 -6.12
C ASP A 83 -12.48 16.98 -6.16
N SER A 84 -11.63 16.62 -7.11
CA SER A 84 -10.24 17.09 -7.30
C SER A 84 -9.17 16.47 -6.39
N CYS A 85 -9.53 15.61 -5.44
CA CYS A 85 -8.59 14.84 -4.64
C CYS A 85 -8.24 13.52 -5.34
N ARG A 86 -6.95 13.21 -5.49
CA ARG A 86 -6.51 11.92 -6.06
C ARG A 86 -6.80 10.79 -5.06
N VAL A 87 -7.33 9.68 -5.57
CA VAL A 87 -7.63 8.48 -4.79
C VAL A 87 -6.35 7.63 -4.72
N GLU A 88 -5.70 7.59 -3.56
CA GLU A 88 -4.53 6.74 -3.31
C GLU A 88 -4.92 5.40 -2.68
N GLU A 89 -5.88 5.44 -1.75
CA GLU A 89 -6.46 4.27 -1.08
C GLU A 89 -7.97 4.19 -1.33
N GLU A 90 -8.66 3.28 -0.65
CA GLU A 90 -10.11 3.17 -0.76
C GLU A 90 -10.81 4.41 -0.18
N MET A 91 -11.65 5.04 -0.98
CA MET A 91 -12.37 6.26 -0.58
C MET A 91 -13.87 6.09 -0.79
N TYR A 92 -14.66 6.53 0.20
CA TYR A 92 -16.11 6.61 0.09
C TYR A 92 -16.53 7.90 -0.59
N VAL A 93 -17.40 7.76 -1.58
CA VAL A 93 -17.92 8.86 -2.39
C VAL A 93 -19.41 9.01 -2.10
N LEU A 94 -19.77 10.23 -1.69
CA LEU A 94 -21.14 10.60 -1.40
C LEU A 94 -21.90 10.93 -2.69
N PRO A 95 -23.23 10.72 -2.72
CA PRO A 95 -24.07 11.20 -3.81
C PRO A 95 -23.89 12.71 -4.08
N GLY A 96 -23.74 13.06 -5.36
CA GLY A 96 -23.49 14.43 -5.82
C GLY A 96 -22.02 14.73 -6.08
N ALA A 97 -21.10 13.92 -5.56
CA ALA A 97 -19.67 14.06 -5.83
C ALA A 97 -19.32 13.75 -7.28
N GLU A 98 -18.23 14.35 -7.74
CA GLU A 98 -17.68 14.21 -9.07
C GLU A 98 -16.45 13.32 -9.04
N ILE A 99 -16.51 12.22 -9.80
CA ILE A 99 -15.39 11.32 -10.00
C ILE A 99 -14.82 11.60 -11.39
N ARG A 100 -13.54 11.93 -11.48
CA ARG A 100 -12.84 12.17 -12.75
C ARG A 100 -11.86 11.05 -13.03
N ILE A 101 -11.98 10.46 -14.21
CA ILE A 101 -11.14 9.37 -14.72
C ILE A 101 -10.59 9.83 -16.07
N ALA A 102 -9.33 10.25 -16.12
CA ALA A 102 -8.77 10.95 -17.28
C ALA A 102 -9.69 12.09 -17.75
N ASP A 103 -10.13 12.08 -19.02
CA ASP A 103 -11.02 13.09 -19.60
C ASP A 103 -12.52 12.83 -19.36
N TYR A 104 -12.86 11.77 -18.62
CA TYR A 104 -14.23 11.42 -18.29
C TYR A 104 -14.64 11.99 -16.94
N ARG A 105 -15.86 12.52 -16.88
CA ARG A 105 -16.49 13.03 -15.67
C ARG A 105 -17.68 12.16 -15.31
N ILE A 106 -17.68 11.57 -14.12
CA ILE A 106 -18.75 10.70 -13.63
C ILE A 106 -19.37 11.39 -12.42
N VAL A 107 -20.66 11.72 -12.51
CA VAL A 107 -21.41 12.32 -11.40
C VAL A 107 -22.28 11.24 -10.77
N VAL A 108 -22.12 11.05 -9.46
CA VAL A 108 -22.94 10.09 -8.71
C VAL A 108 -24.30 10.72 -8.44
N LYS A 109 -25.35 10.27 -9.12
CA LYS A 109 -26.73 10.68 -8.80
C LYS A 109 -27.37 9.71 -7.84
N GLY A 110 -27.91 10.30 -6.79
CA GLY A 110 -28.20 9.64 -5.53
C GLY A 110 -29.18 8.48 -5.57
N VAL A 111 -29.30 7.94 -4.38
CA VAL A 111 -29.91 6.65 -4.08
C VAL A 111 -31.43 6.80 -4.09
N SER A 112 -32.08 6.40 -5.17
CA SER A 112 -33.55 6.39 -5.18
C SER A 112 -34.04 5.16 -4.44
N LEU A 113 -34.39 5.33 -3.17
CA LEU A 113 -35.31 4.43 -2.47
C LEU A 113 -36.62 4.49 -3.24
N LYS A 114 -36.84 3.51 -4.11
CA LYS A 114 -38.03 3.45 -4.98
C LYS A 114 -39.27 3.18 -4.11
N ALA A 115 -39.81 4.23 -3.50
CA ALA A 115 -41.15 4.22 -2.92
C ALA A 115 -42.16 4.08 -4.07
N THR A 116 -42.95 3.01 -4.04
CA THR A 116 -44.08 2.81 -4.96
C THR A 116 -45.07 3.99 -4.86
N PRO A 117 -45.55 4.57 -5.98
CA PRO A 117 -46.46 5.69 -5.93
C PRO A 117 -47.91 5.23 -5.77
N LYS A 118 -48.62 5.75 -4.76
CA LYS A 118 -50.09 5.87 -4.78
C LYS A 118 -50.55 7.08 -3.94
N SER A 119 -51.19 8.05 -4.61
CA SER A 119 -51.90 9.24 -4.07
C SER A 119 -51.02 10.24 -3.30
N GLU A 120 -51.16 11.57 -3.33
CA GLU A 120 -52.12 12.49 -3.93
C GLU A 120 -51.49 13.90 -3.77
N SER A 121 -51.26 14.60 -4.89
CA SER A 121 -51.66 16.01 -5.09
C SER A 121 -51.61 16.97 -3.88
N VAL A 122 -50.53 17.75 -3.72
CA VAL A 122 -50.59 19.16 -3.30
C VAL A 122 -49.51 19.96 -4.05
N ALA A 123 -49.94 21.02 -4.72
CA ALA A 123 -49.12 21.92 -5.51
C ALA A 123 -48.43 22.98 -4.64
N VAL A 124 -47.13 23.22 -4.87
CA VAL A 124 -46.45 24.46 -4.48
C VAL A 124 -45.54 24.90 -5.63
N THR A 125 -45.66 26.18 -5.98
CA THR A 125 -45.02 26.92 -7.08
C THR A 125 -43.51 27.16 -6.88
N PRO A 126 -42.68 27.12 -7.94
CA PRO A 126 -41.25 27.43 -7.85
C PRO A 126 -40.95 28.93 -8.03
N VAL A 127 -40.05 29.45 -7.19
CA VAL A 127 -39.41 30.77 -7.35
C VAL A 127 -38.08 30.63 -8.11
N SER A 128 -37.79 31.67 -8.88
CA SER A 128 -36.94 31.75 -10.06
C SER A 128 -35.43 31.64 -9.85
N LYS A 129 -34.80 31.05 -10.88
CA LYS A 129 -33.48 31.34 -11.47
C LYS A 129 -32.80 32.65 -11.02
N ILE A 130 -31.59 32.54 -10.50
CA ILE A 130 -30.55 33.57 -10.60
C ILE A 130 -29.54 33.10 -11.65
N ILE A 131 -29.40 33.91 -12.69
CA ILE A 131 -28.45 33.80 -13.79
C ILE A 131 -27.20 34.56 -13.35
N ILE A 132 -26.04 33.90 -13.29
CA ILE A 132 -24.75 34.59 -13.24
C ILE A 132 -24.12 34.42 -14.63
N GLN A 133 -24.04 35.52 -15.37
CA GLN A 133 -23.22 35.63 -16.57
C GLN A 133 -21.77 35.86 -16.12
N ALA A 134 -20.88 34.96 -16.53
CA ALA A 134 -19.45 35.20 -16.50
C ALA A 134 -19.07 35.90 -17.80
N GLU A 135 -18.56 37.12 -17.70
CA GLU A 135 -17.83 37.78 -18.77
C GLU A 135 -16.42 37.17 -18.82
N GLU A 136 -16.11 36.55 -19.95
CA GLU A 136 -14.76 36.28 -20.40
C GLU A 136 -14.14 37.62 -20.77
N ASP A 137 -13.08 38.02 -20.07
CA ASP A 137 -12.20 39.09 -20.54
C ASP A 137 -10.75 38.63 -20.54
N SER A 138 -10.10 38.98 -21.65
CA SER A 138 -8.85 38.44 -22.15
C SER A 138 -7.64 38.75 -21.27
N PHE A 139 -6.87 37.71 -20.93
CA PHE A 139 -5.55 37.84 -20.30
C PHE A 139 -4.48 38.03 -21.39
N GLN A 140 -3.98 39.26 -21.52
CA GLN A 140 -2.71 39.56 -22.20
C GLN A 140 -1.65 39.80 -21.13
N ASP A 141 -0.54 39.06 -21.27
CA ASP A 141 0.72 39.29 -20.55
C ASP A 141 1.18 40.74 -20.75
N ASP A 142 1.44 41.46 -19.65
CA ASP A 142 2.66 42.28 -19.52
C ASP A 142 2.82 42.91 -18.14
N ASP A 143 4.05 42.75 -17.66
CA ASP A 143 4.87 43.72 -16.93
C ASP A 143 4.60 44.04 -15.45
N SER A 144 5.68 43.81 -14.69
CA SER A 144 5.90 44.08 -13.29
C SER A 144 5.78 45.57 -12.91
N GLY A 145 4.67 45.92 -12.27
CA GLY A 145 4.46 47.23 -11.63
C GLY A 145 3.91 47.09 -10.22
N ARG A 146 4.78 47.17 -9.21
CA ARG A 146 4.43 47.29 -7.80
C ARG A 146 3.66 48.59 -7.55
N VAL A 147 2.34 48.51 -7.38
CA VAL A 147 1.47 49.64 -7.00
C VAL A 147 1.13 49.52 -5.51
N GLU A 148 1.64 50.45 -4.71
CA GLU A 148 1.15 50.72 -3.36
C GLU A 148 -0.23 51.40 -3.48
N VAL A 149 -1.29 50.68 -3.15
CA VAL A 149 -2.65 51.24 -3.11
C VAL A 149 -2.89 51.83 -1.72
N SER A 150 -2.84 53.16 -1.65
CA SER A 150 -3.27 53.94 -0.49
C SER A 150 -4.79 53.80 -0.30
N SER A 151 -5.21 53.48 0.92
CA SER A 151 -6.61 53.20 1.32
C SER A 151 -7.46 54.46 1.59
N GLU A 152 -7.16 55.58 0.97
CA GLU A 152 -7.90 56.83 1.11
C GLU A 152 -8.50 57.23 -0.24
N GLU A 153 -9.76 56.83 -0.45
CA GLU A 153 -10.81 57.48 -1.28
C GLU A 153 -11.80 56.42 -1.82
N LEU A 154 -12.64 55.89 -0.94
CA LEU A 154 -13.88 55.23 -1.36
C LEU A 154 -14.99 56.30 -1.47
N PRO A 155 -15.71 56.40 -2.60
CA PRO A 155 -16.79 57.37 -2.81
C PRO A 155 -17.86 57.29 -1.72
N GLU A 156 -18.35 58.44 -1.24
CA GLU A 156 -19.37 58.53 -0.17
C GLU A 156 -20.66 57.76 -0.49
N ASP A 157 -21.00 57.60 -1.77
CA ASP A 157 -22.20 56.86 -2.19
C ASP A 157 -22.14 55.36 -1.86
N LEU A 158 -20.94 54.75 -1.86
CA LEU A 158 -20.77 53.35 -1.48
C LEU A 158 -20.78 53.16 0.04
N ARG A 159 -20.33 54.17 0.81
CA ARG A 159 -20.39 54.13 2.27
C ARG A 159 -21.84 54.18 2.77
N GLN A 160 -22.73 54.90 2.09
CA GLN A 160 -24.14 54.95 2.45
C GLN A 160 -24.89 53.65 2.10
N GLN A 161 -24.54 52.97 1.01
CA GLN A 161 -25.14 51.68 0.65
C GLN A 161 -24.71 50.53 1.57
N VAL A 162 -23.45 50.51 2.00
CA VAL A 162 -22.97 49.49 2.97
C VAL A 162 -23.56 49.74 4.36
N ALA A 163 -23.76 51.01 4.75
CA ALA A 163 -24.42 51.36 6.01
C ALA A 163 -25.92 51.01 6.03
N SER A 164 -26.63 51.06 4.89
CA SER A 164 -28.04 50.65 4.83
C SER A 164 -28.20 49.12 4.87
N LEU A 165 -27.27 48.37 4.26
CA LEU A 165 -27.29 46.90 4.27
C LEU A 165 -27.03 46.30 5.66
N LEU A 166 -26.24 46.97 6.52
CA LEU A 166 -25.99 46.54 7.90
C LEU A 166 -27.12 46.89 8.87
N ALA A 167 -27.99 47.86 8.52
CA ALA A 167 -29.11 48.27 9.36
C ALA A 167 -30.37 47.38 9.19
N GLU A 168 -30.43 46.54 8.15
CA GLU A 168 -31.58 45.63 7.90
C GLU A 168 -31.40 44.23 8.50
N THR A 169 -30.30 43.96 9.22
CA THR A 169 -30.01 42.65 9.85
C THR A 169 -30.35 42.55 11.34
N GLU A 170 -30.93 43.58 11.95
CA GLU A 170 -31.31 43.59 13.38
C GLU A 170 -32.81 43.78 13.59
N GLU A 171 -33.66 42.89 13.07
CA GLU A 171 -35.04 42.73 13.53
C GLU A 171 -35.58 41.36 13.08
N SER A 172 -35.26 40.31 13.84
CA SER A 172 -35.97 39.03 13.77
C SER A 172 -36.07 38.42 15.16
N ASP A 173 -37.24 38.67 15.72
CA ASP A 173 -37.89 38.13 16.89
C ASP A 173 -37.41 36.79 17.46
N SER A 174 -37.35 36.82 18.79
CA SER A 174 -37.53 35.76 19.76
C SER A 174 -38.58 34.71 19.39
N ASP A 175 -38.18 33.44 19.32
CA ASP A 175 -38.90 32.33 19.96
C ASP A 175 -38.00 31.08 20.02
N SER A 176 -37.15 30.96 21.05
CA SER A 176 -36.46 29.71 21.37
C SER A 176 -37.18 29.02 22.53
N THR A 177 -38.15 28.19 22.17
CA THR A 177 -38.65 27.14 23.06
C THR A 177 -37.54 26.10 23.23
N THR A 178 -36.77 26.20 24.31
CA THR A 178 -35.80 25.18 24.73
C THR A 178 -36.55 23.93 25.20
N PRO A 179 -36.23 22.71 24.71
CA PRO A 179 -36.77 21.49 25.27
C PRO A 179 -36.12 21.25 26.64
N GLU A 180 -36.97 21.12 27.65
CA GLU A 180 -36.69 20.71 29.01
C GLU A 180 -36.19 19.25 29.02
N TRP A 181 -34.87 19.07 29.08
CA TRP A 181 -34.24 17.77 29.38
C TRP A 181 -33.84 17.77 30.86
N ASP A 182 -34.84 17.61 31.72
CA ASP A 182 -34.63 17.06 33.06
C ASP A 182 -34.18 15.61 32.91
N ARG A 183 -32.87 15.40 33.00
CA ARG A 183 -32.30 14.11 33.37
C ARG A 183 -31.32 14.33 34.50
N ASP A 184 -31.75 13.85 35.66
CA ASP A 184 -30.97 13.59 36.85
C ASP A 184 -29.58 13.02 36.49
N PHE A 185 -28.56 13.86 36.55
CA PHE A 185 -27.17 13.43 36.51
C PHE A 185 -26.56 13.79 37.87
N ASP A 186 -26.69 12.85 38.81
CA ASP A 186 -26.12 12.92 40.15
C ASP A 186 -24.58 12.94 40.06
N PRO A 187 -23.89 14.00 40.51
CA PRO A 187 -22.44 14.10 40.41
C PRO A 187 -21.75 13.84 41.75
N TRP A 188 -22.13 12.80 42.50
CA TRP A 188 -21.41 12.38 43.72
C TRP A 188 -21.63 10.88 43.99
N ASP A 189 -20.83 10.01 43.35
CA ASP A 189 -20.50 8.71 43.95
C ASP A 189 -18.98 8.49 43.88
N GLU A 190 -18.30 9.20 44.78
CA GLU A 190 -16.94 8.92 45.20
C GLU A 190 -16.92 7.67 46.08
N THR A 191 -16.97 6.46 45.50
CA THR A 191 -16.40 5.26 46.14
C THR A 191 -16.07 4.20 45.10
N PHE A 192 -14.88 4.26 44.50
CA PHE A 192 -14.24 3.02 44.05
C PHE A 192 -12.78 3.01 44.47
N GLU A 193 -12.56 2.21 45.51
CA GLU A 193 -11.26 1.88 46.07
C GLU A 193 -10.39 1.24 44.99
N SER A 194 -9.14 1.70 44.99
CA SER A 194 -7.95 1.10 44.42
C SER A 194 -7.92 -0.44 44.43
N ASP A 195 -7.69 -1.04 43.26
CA ASP A 195 -6.79 -2.18 43.07
C ASP A 195 -6.37 -2.34 41.58
N PRO A 196 -5.29 -3.08 41.27
CA PRO A 196 -4.24 -2.60 40.36
C PRO A 196 -4.11 -3.42 39.07
N PHE A 197 -3.51 -2.81 38.04
CA PHE A 197 -2.90 -3.52 36.90
C PHE A 197 -3.87 -4.42 36.11
N GLU A 198 -4.93 -3.81 35.56
CA GLU A 198 -5.63 -4.43 34.44
C GLU A 198 -4.76 -4.27 33.19
N SER A 199 -4.44 -5.41 32.59
CA SER A 199 -3.60 -5.54 31.43
C SER A 199 -4.21 -4.73 30.30
N VAL A 200 -3.46 -3.78 29.76
CA VAL A 200 -3.83 -3.08 28.53
C VAL A 200 -3.94 -4.16 27.45
N GLU A 201 -5.16 -4.60 27.19
CA GLU A 201 -5.52 -5.33 25.99
C GLU A 201 -5.14 -4.42 24.83
N GLN A 202 -4.01 -4.76 24.22
CA GLN A 202 -3.61 -4.26 22.92
C GLN A 202 -4.75 -4.62 21.98
N HIS A 203 -5.56 -3.63 21.62
CA HIS A 203 -6.41 -3.70 20.45
C HIS A 203 -5.47 -3.83 19.25
N GLU A 204 -5.09 -5.07 18.95
CA GLU A 204 -4.49 -5.41 17.67
C GLU A 204 -5.47 -4.93 16.60
N PRO A 205 -5.02 -4.12 15.62
CA PRO A 205 -5.85 -3.78 14.50
C PRO A 205 -6.30 -5.09 13.87
N ALA A 206 -7.61 -5.22 13.62
CA ALA A 206 -8.18 -6.36 12.92
C ALA A 206 -7.56 -6.41 11.53
N VAL A 207 -6.38 -7.02 11.43
CA VAL A 207 -5.76 -7.42 10.17
C VAL A 207 -6.77 -8.37 9.58
N SER A 208 -7.49 -7.86 8.57
CA SER A 208 -8.33 -8.59 7.65
C SER A 208 -7.80 -10.01 7.56
N ALA A 209 -8.57 -10.95 8.12
CA ALA A 209 -8.37 -12.37 7.99
C ALA A 209 -8.50 -12.73 6.50
N TYR A 210 -7.49 -12.37 5.72
CA TYR A 210 -7.15 -13.06 4.49
C TYR A 210 -6.74 -14.45 4.92
N ASP A 211 -7.76 -15.27 5.16
CA ASP A 211 -7.89 -16.62 4.65
C ASP A 211 -6.57 -17.40 4.55
N ARG A 212 -5.86 -17.51 5.68
CA ARG A 212 -4.79 -18.51 5.85
C ARG A 212 -5.33 -19.95 5.77
N GLY A 213 -6.66 -20.13 5.68
CA GLY A 213 -7.33 -21.41 5.55
C GLY A 213 -7.30 -21.96 4.12
N THR A 214 -7.59 -21.14 3.11
CA THR A 214 -7.73 -21.65 1.73
C THR A 214 -6.44 -22.17 1.11
N PHE A 215 -5.30 -21.51 1.34
CA PHE A 215 -4.03 -22.03 0.84
C PHE A 215 -3.60 -23.34 1.53
N ALA A 216 -3.93 -23.52 2.80
CA ALA A 216 -3.67 -24.77 3.51
C ALA A 216 -4.59 -25.90 2.98
N ASP A 217 -5.87 -25.61 2.73
CA ASP A 217 -6.81 -26.59 2.18
C ASP A 217 -6.44 -26.99 0.74
N ASP A 218 -6.15 -26.03 -0.14
CA ASP A 218 -5.76 -26.31 -1.53
C ASP A 218 -4.46 -27.14 -1.60
N THR A 219 -3.50 -26.88 -0.72
CA THR A 219 -2.26 -27.67 -0.66
C THR A 219 -2.50 -29.08 -0.11
N THR A 220 -3.42 -29.25 0.85
CA THR A 220 -3.79 -30.59 1.32
C THR A 220 -4.54 -31.41 0.26
N GLU A 221 -5.46 -30.81 -0.51
CA GLU A 221 -6.17 -31.49 -1.59
C GLU A 221 -5.19 -31.94 -2.70
N LEU A 222 -4.22 -31.10 -3.03
CA LEU A 222 -3.18 -31.43 -4.02
C LEU A 222 -2.24 -32.56 -3.53
N LEU A 223 -1.92 -32.59 -2.24
CA LEU A 223 -1.14 -33.70 -1.65
C LEU A 223 -1.95 -35.01 -1.56
N GLU A 224 -3.26 -34.94 -1.30
CA GLU A 224 -4.13 -36.12 -1.26
C GLU A 224 -4.27 -36.76 -2.65
N THR A 225 -4.44 -35.96 -3.69
CA THR A 225 -4.51 -36.46 -5.08
C THR A 225 -3.19 -37.08 -5.54
N GLU A 226 -2.04 -36.50 -5.18
CA GLU A 226 -0.73 -37.07 -5.48
C GLU A 226 -0.50 -38.41 -4.73
N LEU A 227 -0.94 -38.50 -3.47
CA LEU A 227 -0.87 -39.76 -2.71
C LEU A 227 -1.77 -40.85 -3.31
N GLU A 228 -2.93 -40.49 -3.85
CA GLU A 228 -3.81 -41.44 -4.53
C GLU A 228 -3.19 -41.94 -5.84
N PHE A 229 -2.55 -41.05 -6.61
CA PHE A 229 -1.81 -41.40 -7.81
C PHE A 229 -0.63 -42.36 -7.52
N LEU A 230 0.21 -42.04 -6.53
CA LEU A 230 1.35 -42.90 -6.15
C LEU A 230 0.90 -44.27 -5.63
N ARG A 231 -0.24 -44.35 -4.92
CA ARG A 231 -0.82 -45.63 -4.49
C ARG A 231 -1.30 -46.47 -5.68
N ALA A 232 -1.90 -45.85 -6.69
CA ALA A 232 -2.31 -46.54 -7.90
C ALA A 232 -1.11 -47.08 -8.70
N GLU A 233 -0.05 -46.29 -8.83
CA GLU A 233 1.17 -46.73 -9.54
C GLU A 233 1.89 -47.87 -8.81
N LEU A 234 1.97 -47.82 -7.47
CA LEU A 234 2.51 -48.93 -6.68
C LEU A 234 1.67 -50.20 -6.83
N ALA A 235 0.34 -50.09 -6.81
CA ALA A 235 -0.54 -51.24 -7.03
C ALA A 235 -0.36 -51.86 -8.43
N GLU A 236 -0.12 -51.04 -9.46
CA GLU A 236 0.20 -51.53 -10.81
C GLU A 236 1.55 -52.25 -10.86
N ARG A 237 2.59 -51.70 -10.22
CA ARG A 237 3.91 -52.35 -10.11
C ARG A 237 3.81 -53.68 -9.37
N ASP A 238 3.08 -53.74 -8.27
CA ASP A 238 2.87 -54.97 -7.52
C ASP A 238 2.09 -56.01 -8.33
N ALA A 239 1.08 -55.59 -9.09
CA ALA A 239 0.38 -56.48 -10.03
C ALA A 239 1.32 -57.03 -11.11
N ARG A 240 2.25 -56.20 -11.61
CA ARG A 240 3.25 -56.60 -12.60
C ARG A 240 4.29 -57.57 -12.03
N LEU A 241 4.74 -57.35 -10.79
CA LEU A 241 5.64 -58.28 -10.08
C LEU A 241 4.94 -59.61 -9.80
N ASN A 242 3.70 -59.57 -9.30
CA ASN A 242 2.89 -60.77 -9.11
C ASN A 242 2.64 -61.53 -10.41
N ALA A 243 2.48 -60.83 -11.55
CA ALA A 243 2.34 -61.49 -12.85
C ALA A 243 3.63 -62.17 -13.32
N LEU A 244 4.80 -61.63 -12.97
CA LEU A 244 6.11 -62.25 -13.23
C LEU A 244 6.34 -63.46 -12.32
N ASP A 245 5.97 -63.38 -11.05
CA ASP A 245 6.06 -64.50 -10.09
C ASP A 245 5.02 -65.60 -10.37
N ALA A 246 3.83 -65.23 -10.85
CA ALA A 246 2.76 -66.16 -11.22
C ALA A 246 3.05 -66.90 -12.53
N PHE A 247 4.11 -66.52 -13.28
CA PHE A 247 4.62 -67.32 -14.38
C PHE A 247 5.31 -68.55 -13.76
N PRO A 248 4.65 -69.73 -13.70
CA PRO A 248 5.23 -70.91 -13.09
C PRO A 248 6.23 -71.42 -14.12
N GLY A 249 7.49 -70.97 -14.01
CA GLY A 249 8.54 -71.39 -14.91
C GLY A 249 8.62 -72.94 -14.90
N PRO A 250 8.40 -73.64 -16.02
CA PRO A 250 8.46 -75.10 -16.10
C PRO A 250 9.91 -75.64 -16.04
N HIS A 251 10.84 -74.92 -15.40
CA HIS A 251 12.29 -75.15 -15.51
C HIS A 251 12.97 -75.64 -14.23
N ALA A 252 12.25 -75.89 -13.14
CA ALA A 252 12.86 -76.38 -11.89
C ALA A 252 13.36 -77.84 -11.94
N SER A 253 13.23 -78.56 -13.06
CA SER A 253 13.61 -79.98 -13.16
C SER A 253 14.69 -80.30 -14.21
N GLN A 254 15.36 -79.29 -14.77
CA GLN A 254 16.43 -79.47 -15.79
C GLN A 254 17.78 -78.84 -15.37
N LEU A 255 18.11 -78.85 -14.08
CA LEU A 255 19.29 -78.15 -13.53
C LEU A 255 20.43 -79.07 -13.08
N GLU A 256 20.56 -80.27 -13.65
CA GLU A 256 21.72 -81.16 -13.41
C GLU A 256 22.59 -81.44 -14.64
N THR A 257 22.35 -80.81 -15.79
CA THR A 257 23.35 -80.78 -16.86
C THR A 257 24.07 -79.45 -16.86
N GLU A 258 25.13 -79.42 -16.05
CA GLU A 258 26.43 -78.84 -16.35
C GLU A 258 26.67 -78.58 -17.85
N SER A 259 27.40 -77.56 -18.31
CA SER A 259 27.85 -76.28 -17.75
C SER A 259 28.89 -75.79 -18.76
N SER A 260 28.50 -74.84 -19.59
CA SER A 260 29.42 -73.86 -20.13
C SER A 260 28.55 -72.74 -20.63
N ILE A 261 28.21 -71.80 -19.73
CA ILE A 261 27.84 -70.44 -20.17
C ILE A 261 28.91 -70.09 -21.19
N SER A 262 28.50 -69.92 -22.43
CA SER A 262 29.47 -69.70 -23.49
C SER A 262 30.28 -68.47 -23.09
N ARG A 263 31.58 -68.45 -23.40
CA ARG A 263 32.41 -67.28 -23.09
C ARG A 263 31.77 -65.99 -23.63
N GLU A 264 31.06 -66.09 -24.75
CA GLU A 264 30.28 -65.01 -25.36
C GLU A 264 29.13 -64.55 -24.44
N GLU A 265 28.35 -65.47 -23.87
CA GLU A 265 27.30 -65.13 -22.89
C GLU A 265 27.87 -64.46 -21.64
N ALA A 266 29.01 -64.95 -21.13
CA ALA A 266 29.70 -64.32 -20.00
C ALA A 266 30.17 -62.90 -20.36
N GLU A 267 30.73 -62.69 -21.54
CA GLU A 267 31.14 -61.37 -22.04
C GLU A 267 29.93 -60.43 -22.21
N THR A 268 28.78 -60.91 -22.68
CA THR A 268 27.55 -60.09 -22.76
C THR A 268 26.99 -59.71 -21.39
N LEU A 269 27.03 -60.63 -20.42
CA LEU A 269 26.61 -60.35 -19.06
C LEU A 269 27.52 -59.33 -18.39
N VAL A 270 28.84 -59.45 -18.57
CA VAL A 270 29.81 -58.47 -18.07
C VAL A 270 29.56 -57.11 -18.71
N GLY A 271 29.35 -57.03 -20.03
CA GLY A 271 29.04 -55.76 -20.70
C GLY A 271 27.74 -55.11 -20.20
N ARG A 272 26.71 -55.92 -19.90
CA ARG A 272 25.47 -55.41 -19.30
C ARG A 272 25.67 -54.93 -17.85
N LEU A 273 26.51 -55.63 -17.07
CA LEU A 273 26.84 -55.18 -15.71
C LEU A 273 27.65 -53.88 -15.72
N GLU A 274 28.59 -53.73 -16.66
CA GLU A 274 29.33 -52.48 -16.85
C GLU A 274 28.39 -51.33 -17.22
N GLN A 275 27.43 -51.56 -18.13
CA GLN A 275 26.41 -50.56 -18.46
C GLN A 275 25.57 -50.18 -17.23
N LEU A 276 25.13 -51.15 -16.43
CA LEU A 276 24.35 -50.88 -15.22
C LEU A 276 25.16 -50.12 -14.16
N LEU A 277 26.47 -50.34 -14.07
CA LEU A 277 27.35 -49.58 -13.17
C LEU A 277 27.49 -48.12 -13.63
N VAL A 278 27.61 -47.87 -14.94
CA VAL A 278 27.64 -46.51 -15.49
C VAL A 278 26.30 -45.81 -15.29
N GLU A 279 25.18 -46.50 -15.53
CA GLU A 279 23.84 -45.96 -15.28
C GLU A 279 23.63 -45.65 -13.79
N LEU A 280 24.16 -46.47 -12.88
CA LEU A 280 24.10 -46.22 -11.44
C LEU A 280 24.92 -44.97 -11.05
N GLU A 281 26.14 -44.83 -11.59
CA GLU A 281 26.99 -43.65 -11.34
C GLU A 281 26.33 -42.36 -11.86
N GLU A 282 25.72 -42.41 -13.05
CA GLU A 282 24.94 -41.27 -13.59
C GLU A 282 23.76 -40.93 -12.67
N LYS A 283 23.06 -41.93 -12.14
CA LYS A 283 21.96 -41.71 -11.19
C LYS A 283 22.43 -41.14 -9.87
N ASP A 284 23.56 -41.58 -9.35
CA ASP A 284 24.15 -41.01 -8.13
C ASP A 284 24.51 -39.54 -8.32
N THR A 285 25.12 -39.17 -9.46
CA THR A 285 25.39 -37.76 -9.77
C THR A 285 24.11 -36.94 -9.96
N GLN A 286 23.06 -37.53 -10.54
CA GLN A 286 21.76 -36.88 -10.64
C GLN A 286 21.16 -36.63 -9.24
N ILE A 287 21.27 -37.59 -8.32
CA ILE A 287 20.78 -37.45 -6.94
C ILE A 287 21.57 -36.37 -6.19
N THR A 288 22.90 -36.30 -6.35
CA THR A 288 23.70 -35.24 -5.70
C THR A 288 23.30 -33.86 -6.20
N THR A 289 23.11 -33.68 -7.51
CA THR A 289 22.67 -32.38 -8.06
C THR A 289 21.28 -31.96 -7.57
N LEU A 290 20.34 -32.90 -7.43
CA LEU A 290 19.02 -32.62 -6.86
C LEU A 290 19.10 -32.25 -5.39
N ASN A 291 19.95 -32.92 -4.60
CA ASN A 291 20.16 -32.57 -3.20
C ASN A 291 20.81 -31.19 -3.04
N ASP A 292 21.76 -30.83 -3.90
CA ASP A 292 22.38 -29.51 -3.89
C ASP A 292 21.37 -28.41 -4.25
N LEU A 293 20.48 -28.66 -5.22
CA LEU A 293 19.38 -27.75 -5.56
C LEU A 293 18.38 -27.60 -4.42
N LEU A 294 18.01 -28.70 -3.75
CA LEU A 294 17.13 -28.66 -2.58
C LEU A 294 17.75 -27.83 -1.45
N ARG A 295 19.03 -28.07 -1.14
CA ARG A 295 19.76 -27.30 -0.12
C ARG A 295 19.85 -25.82 -0.47
N ALA A 296 20.16 -25.49 -1.72
CA ALA A 296 20.16 -24.10 -2.19
C ALA A 296 18.78 -23.44 -2.05
N SER A 297 17.70 -24.18 -2.30
CA SER A 297 16.33 -23.68 -2.12
C SER A 297 15.98 -23.48 -0.64
N GLU A 298 16.39 -24.38 0.26
CA GLU A 298 16.21 -24.22 1.70
C GLU A 298 16.97 -23.01 2.25
N ASP A 299 18.21 -22.81 1.81
CA ASP A 299 19.02 -21.67 2.23
C ASP A 299 18.44 -20.35 1.69
N ALA A 300 17.85 -20.34 0.49
CA ALA A 300 17.14 -19.18 -0.05
C ALA A 300 15.87 -18.85 0.74
N VAL A 301 15.10 -19.86 1.17
CA VAL A 301 13.91 -19.66 2.02
C VAL A 301 14.31 -19.08 3.37
N LYS A 302 15.36 -19.62 4.02
CA LYS A 302 15.87 -19.08 5.29
C LYS A 302 16.32 -17.63 5.16
N ALA A 303 17.03 -17.29 4.08
CA ALA A 303 17.45 -15.91 3.83
C ALA A 303 16.23 -14.96 3.68
N ALA A 304 15.18 -15.41 2.99
CA ALA A 304 13.95 -14.63 2.87
C ALA A 304 13.22 -14.44 4.21
N ASP A 305 13.21 -15.47 5.07
CA ASP A 305 12.64 -15.38 6.41
C ASP A 305 13.45 -14.40 7.30
N GLU A 306 14.78 -14.47 7.25
CA GLU A 306 15.65 -13.51 7.96
C GLU A 306 15.45 -12.06 7.47
N GLU A 307 15.21 -11.85 6.18
CA GLU A 307 14.87 -10.53 5.62
C GLU A 307 13.51 -10.04 6.11
N ARG A 308 12.51 -10.93 6.24
CA ARG A 308 11.20 -10.59 6.82
C ARG A 308 11.31 -10.19 8.29
N GLU A 309 12.03 -10.96 9.11
CA GLU A 309 12.25 -10.61 10.52
C GLU A 309 12.93 -9.24 10.68
N GLN A 310 13.87 -8.91 9.79
CA GLN A 310 14.51 -7.58 9.76
C GLN A 310 13.52 -6.47 9.38
N MET A 311 12.67 -6.70 8.37
CA MET A 311 11.63 -5.76 7.99
C MET A 311 10.60 -5.55 9.10
N GLU A 312 10.17 -6.61 9.78
CA GLU A 312 9.25 -6.53 10.92
C GLU A 312 9.86 -5.73 12.08
N THR A 313 11.13 -5.98 12.39
CA THR A 313 11.87 -5.21 13.41
C THR A 313 11.93 -3.72 13.05
N TRP A 314 12.18 -3.41 11.77
CA TRP A 314 12.25 -2.04 11.27
C TRP A 314 10.87 -1.36 11.30
N ILE A 315 9.81 -2.03 10.86
CA ILE A 315 8.43 -1.55 10.92
C ILE A 315 8.05 -1.24 12.36
N GLY A 316 8.34 -2.14 13.30
CA GLY A 316 8.07 -1.93 14.73
C GLY A 316 8.87 -0.75 15.33
N GLU A 317 10.05 -0.41 14.80
CA GLU A 317 10.76 0.81 15.18
C GLU A 317 10.11 2.08 14.63
N VAL A 318 9.69 2.05 13.36
CA VAL A 318 8.98 3.16 12.72
C VAL A 318 7.67 3.44 13.46
N GLU A 319 6.86 2.42 13.76
CA GLU A 319 5.61 2.54 14.52
C GLU A 319 5.84 3.16 15.90
N ARG A 320 6.90 2.75 16.60
CA ARG A 320 7.25 3.34 17.91
C ARG A 320 7.61 4.82 17.79
N ARG A 321 8.39 5.19 16.77
CA ARG A 321 8.78 6.59 16.53
C ARG A 321 7.57 7.45 16.14
N VAL A 322 6.68 6.93 15.29
CA VAL A 322 5.41 7.59 14.94
C VAL A 322 4.52 7.76 16.17
N SER A 323 4.39 6.73 17.00
CA SER A 323 3.62 6.80 18.25
C SER A 323 4.17 7.84 19.22
N GLN A 324 5.51 7.94 19.33
CA GLN A 324 6.16 8.97 20.13
C GLN A 324 5.84 10.38 19.60
N TRP A 325 5.98 10.60 18.29
CA TRP A 325 5.67 11.89 17.66
C TRP A 325 4.19 12.27 17.81
N GLN A 326 3.27 11.31 17.65
CA GLN A 326 1.86 11.54 17.90
C GLN A 326 1.60 11.93 19.36
N GLY A 327 2.26 11.27 20.32
CA GLY A 327 2.16 11.62 21.74
C GLY A 327 2.68 13.03 22.05
N GLU A 328 3.83 13.41 21.49
CA GLU A 328 4.40 14.76 21.60
C GLU A 328 3.45 15.81 21.01
N TRP A 329 2.90 15.55 19.82
CA TRP A 329 1.95 16.44 19.16
C TRP A 329 0.63 16.60 19.92
N HIS A 330 0.08 15.50 20.47
CA HIS A 330 -1.10 15.55 21.33
C HIS A 330 -0.84 16.38 22.60
N ALA A 331 0.33 16.20 23.23
CA ALA A 331 0.71 16.99 24.40
C ALA A 331 0.84 18.49 24.09
N GLU A 332 1.36 18.85 22.92
CA GLU A 332 1.40 20.25 22.47
C GLU A 332 0.00 20.82 22.20
N ARG A 333 -0.85 20.05 21.52
CA ARG A 333 -2.24 20.44 21.27
C ARG A 333 -3.00 20.67 22.57
N ASP A 334 -2.86 19.77 23.55
CA ASP A 334 -3.49 19.91 24.87
C ASP A 334 -2.97 21.12 25.63
N ARG A 335 -1.66 21.41 25.51
CA ARG A 335 -1.06 22.62 26.11
C ARG A 335 -1.63 23.90 25.50
N LEU A 336 -1.76 23.94 24.17
CA LEU A 336 -2.36 25.09 23.47
C LEU A 336 -3.85 25.24 23.83
N GLN A 337 -4.60 24.15 23.90
CA GLN A 337 -6.01 24.17 24.29
C GLN A 337 -6.19 24.70 25.72
N LYS A 338 -5.38 24.23 26.67
CA LYS A 338 -5.38 24.76 28.06
C LYS A 338 -5.06 26.25 28.12
N SER A 339 -4.11 26.72 27.30
CA SER A 339 -3.77 28.14 27.20
C SER A 339 -4.95 28.98 26.68
N ILE A 340 -5.65 28.50 25.66
CA ILE A 340 -6.87 29.15 25.12
C ILE A 340 -7.98 29.20 26.19
N GLU A 341 -8.21 28.10 26.90
CA GLU A 341 -9.20 28.07 27.99
C GLU A 341 -8.84 29.04 29.13
N GLU A 342 -7.57 29.13 29.51
CA GLU A 342 -7.11 30.08 30.53
C GLU A 342 -7.33 31.53 30.11
N LEU A 343 -6.95 31.89 28.88
CA LEU A 343 -7.20 33.23 28.32
C LEU A 343 -8.70 33.54 28.22
N THR A 344 -9.52 32.55 27.90
CA THR A 344 -10.98 32.70 27.85
C THR A 344 -11.55 32.97 29.25
N ARG A 345 -11.08 32.23 30.27
CA ARG A 345 -11.47 32.49 31.68
C ARG A 345 -11.01 33.86 32.17
N GLU A 346 -9.82 34.32 31.77
CA GLU A 346 -9.33 35.67 32.10
C GLU A 346 -10.23 36.76 31.49
N ARG A 347 -10.61 36.61 30.22
CA ARG A 347 -11.58 37.50 29.56
C ARG A 347 -12.91 37.55 30.30
N ASP A 348 -13.49 36.39 30.61
CA ASP A 348 -14.81 36.31 31.26
C ASP A 348 -14.78 36.93 32.67
N ARG A 349 -13.68 36.77 33.42
CA ARG A 349 -13.49 37.46 34.71
C ARG A 349 -13.40 38.97 34.54
N ALA A 350 -12.69 39.45 33.52
CA ALA A 350 -12.61 40.89 33.23
C ALA A 350 -14.01 41.45 32.89
N GLU A 351 -14.80 40.74 32.09
CA GLU A 351 -16.18 41.12 31.75
C GLU A 351 -17.12 41.12 32.99
N GLN A 352 -16.98 40.14 33.88
CA GLN A 352 -17.72 40.11 35.16
C GLN A 352 -17.33 41.26 36.09
N ASN A 353 -16.05 41.61 36.16
CA ASN A 353 -15.59 42.77 36.94
C ASN A 353 -16.17 44.08 36.39
N LEU A 354 -16.35 44.19 35.06
CA LEU A 354 -16.96 45.36 34.43
C LEU A 354 -18.45 45.48 34.70
N THR A 355 -19.17 44.38 34.56
CA THR A 355 -20.63 44.34 34.79
C THR A 355 -20.97 44.60 36.25
N SER A 356 -20.21 44.01 37.19
CA SER A 356 -20.39 44.27 38.64
C SER A 356 -19.98 45.70 39.04
N GLY A 357 -18.93 46.26 38.44
CA GLY A 357 -18.53 47.66 38.64
C GLY A 357 -19.57 48.67 38.17
N ALA A 358 -20.31 48.36 37.09
CA ALA A 358 -21.37 49.22 36.57
C ALA A 358 -22.58 49.32 37.52
N ALA A 359 -22.89 48.27 38.28
CA ALA A 359 -24.06 48.22 39.17
C ALA A 359 -23.92 49.07 40.44
N ASN A 360 -22.68 49.34 40.91
CA ASN A 360 -22.41 50.00 42.19
C ASN A 360 -22.15 51.51 42.12
N GLY A 361 -22.49 52.18 41.00
CA GLY A 361 -22.44 53.65 40.90
C GLY A 361 -21.10 54.27 41.29
N PRO A 362 -20.01 54.01 40.56
CA PRO A 362 -18.70 54.55 40.88
C PRO A 362 -18.69 56.08 40.74
N SER A 363 -17.93 56.76 41.61
CA SER A 363 -17.58 58.16 41.39
C SER A 363 -16.83 58.30 40.05
N ASP A 364 -17.05 59.40 39.32
CA ASP A 364 -16.49 59.59 37.96
C ASP A 364 -14.97 59.33 37.88
N SER A 365 -14.23 59.61 38.96
CA SER A 365 -12.79 59.35 39.06
C SER A 365 -12.44 57.85 39.09
N ALA A 366 -13.24 57.01 39.76
CA ALA A 366 -13.03 55.56 39.78
C ALA A 366 -13.36 54.95 38.41
N ARG A 367 -14.38 55.50 37.73
CA ARG A 367 -14.77 55.07 36.37
C ARG A 367 -13.67 55.39 35.35
N GLU A 368 -13.06 56.57 35.45
CA GLU A 368 -11.97 56.98 34.56
C GLU A 368 -10.69 56.15 34.79
N GLY A 369 -10.38 55.78 36.04
CA GLY A 369 -9.30 54.85 36.36
C GLY A 369 -9.52 53.45 35.78
N LEU A 370 -10.74 52.92 35.90
CA LEU A 370 -11.09 51.59 35.41
C LEU A 370 -11.08 51.53 33.87
N LEU A 371 -11.55 52.59 33.19
CA LEU A 371 -11.45 52.70 31.74
C LEU A 371 -10.01 52.78 31.24
N LYS A 372 -9.09 53.41 31.98
CA LYS A 372 -7.66 53.38 31.65
C LYS A 372 -7.08 51.98 31.80
N GLN A 373 -7.38 51.31 32.90
CA GLN A 373 -6.91 49.94 33.14
C GLN A 373 -7.42 48.97 32.06
N LEU A 374 -8.68 49.06 31.66
CA LEU A 374 -9.21 48.25 30.55
C LEU A 374 -8.54 48.53 29.20
N ARG A 375 -8.23 49.79 28.90
CA ARG A 375 -7.54 50.13 27.66
C ARG A 375 -6.12 49.57 27.66
N GLU A 376 -5.45 49.60 28.80
CA GLU A 376 -4.13 48.99 28.99
C GLU A 376 -4.23 47.46 28.84
N GLU A 377 -5.18 46.80 29.52
CA GLU A 377 -5.40 45.36 29.43
C GLU A 377 -5.79 44.92 28.01
N TYR A 378 -6.69 45.63 27.33
CA TYR A 378 -7.06 45.35 25.95
C TYR A 378 -5.87 45.51 24.99
N SER A 379 -5.02 46.53 25.21
CA SER A 379 -3.82 46.72 24.42
C SER A 379 -2.83 45.57 24.61
N LEU A 380 -2.67 45.08 25.84
CA LEU A 380 -1.80 43.94 26.17
C LEU A 380 -2.33 42.63 25.56
N LEU A 381 -3.65 42.40 25.64
CA LEU A 381 -4.27 41.21 25.08
C LEU A 381 -4.16 41.21 23.55
N LYS A 382 -4.32 42.38 22.92
CA LYS A 382 -4.13 42.54 21.48
C LYS A 382 -2.69 42.28 21.04
N THR A 383 -1.69 42.71 21.80
CA THR A 383 -0.29 42.39 21.49
C THR A 383 0.00 40.90 21.63
N LYS A 384 -0.51 40.25 22.68
CA LYS A 384 -0.35 38.79 22.86
C LYS A 384 -1.03 37.99 21.74
N PHE A 385 -2.21 38.41 21.29
CA PHE A 385 -2.90 37.75 20.18
C PHE A 385 -2.10 37.85 18.88
N LEU A 386 -1.56 39.04 18.56
CA LEU A 386 -0.69 39.25 17.40
C LEU A 386 0.59 38.40 17.46
N GLU A 387 1.18 38.24 18.64
CA GLU A 387 2.35 37.39 18.85
C GLU A 387 2.03 35.91 18.57
N VAL A 388 0.93 35.40 19.13
CA VAL A 388 0.48 34.02 18.87
C VAL A 388 0.14 33.79 17.39
N GLU A 389 -0.46 34.79 16.73
CA GLU A 389 -0.76 34.71 15.29
C GLU A 389 0.52 34.69 14.44
N GLN A 390 1.53 35.48 14.82
CA GLN A 390 2.85 35.46 14.19
C GLN A 390 3.55 34.11 14.39
N ASP A 391 3.52 33.56 15.59
CA ASP A 391 4.09 32.24 15.89
C ASP A 391 3.39 31.13 15.09
N ARG A 392 2.05 31.17 14.99
CA ARG A 392 1.28 30.25 14.14
C ARG A 392 1.70 30.35 12.68
N ASN A 393 1.82 31.57 12.16
CA ASN A 393 2.23 31.79 10.77
C ASN A 393 3.69 31.36 10.53
N GLN A 394 4.59 31.56 11.50
CA GLN A 394 5.96 31.05 11.43
C GLN A 394 6.01 29.53 11.42
N LEU A 395 5.30 28.87 12.34
CA LEU A 395 5.21 27.40 12.37
C LEU A 395 4.58 26.86 11.09
N GLN A 396 3.54 27.51 10.56
CA GLN A 396 2.93 27.12 9.29
C GLN A 396 3.89 27.30 8.11
N SER A 397 4.69 28.37 8.08
CA SER A 397 5.75 28.56 7.09
C SER A 397 6.82 27.47 7.21
N GLN A 398 7.29 27.18 8.42
CA GLN A 398 8.27 26.12 8.67
C GLN A 398 7.74 24.74 8.27
N LEU A 399 6.46 24.45 8.51
CA LEU A 399 5.83 23.20 8.09
C LEU A 399 5.72 23.13 6.57
N SER A 400 5.36 24.24 5.91
CA SER A 400 5.32 24.30 4.45
C SER A 400 6.71 24.17 3.81
N GLU A 401 7.74 24.78 4.39
CA GLU A 401 9.13 24.67 3.92
C GLU A 401 9.68 23.25 4.14
N SER A 402 9.43 22.64 5.31
CA SER A 402 9.86 21.27 5.58
C SER A 402 9.11 20.21 4.76
N CYS A 403 7.83 20.45 4.47
CA CYS A 403 6.99 19.53 3.70
C CYS A 403 7.18 19.66 2.18
N ALA A 404 7.30 20.88 1.64
CA ALA A 404 7.28 21.10 0.19
C ALA A 404 8.63 20.87 -0.49
N THR A 405 9.76 21.03 0.20
CA THR A 405 11.06 21.02 -0.48
C THR A 405 12.01 19.94 -0.01
N ASP A 406 11.96 19.54 1.27
CA ASP A 406 13.04 18.73 1.83
C ASP A 406 12.76 17.23 1.80
N SER A 407 11.52 16.77 2.01
CA SER A 407 11.22 15.34 2.00
C SER A 407 11.27 14.76 0.58
N GLU A 408 10.57 15.37 -0.38
CA GLU A 408 10.51 14.87 -1.75
C GLU A 408 11.88 14.94 -2.46
N GLN A 409 12.64 16.03 -2.30
CA GLN A 409 13.97 16.12 -2.91
C GLN A 409 14.97 15.17 -2.25
N ARG A 410 14.91 14.97 -0.93
CA ARG A 410 15.78 13.98 -0.26
C ARG A 410 15.42 12.56 -0.69
N VAL A 411 14.14 12.22 -0.75
CA VAL A 411 13.69 10.91 -1.24
C VAL A 411 14.09 10.73 -2.70
N ALA A 412 13.85 11.70 -3.57
CA ALA A 412 14.23 11.64 -4.98
C ALA A 412 15.75 11.49 -5.16
N THR A 413 16.57 12.23 -4.42
CA THR A 413 18.05 12.10 -4.50
C THR A 413 18.56 10.77 -3.96
N VAL A 414 17.95 10.23 -2.90
CA VAL A 414 18.26 8.88 -2.39
C VAL A 414 17.85 7.81 -3.39
N VAL A 415 16.66 7.90 -3.97
CA VAL A 415 16.19 6.97 -5.02
C VAL A 415 17.09 7.04 -6.26
N ASP A 416 17.47 8.24 -6.71
CA ASP A 416 18.37 8.40 -7.85
C ASP A 416 19.77 7.84 -7.59
N THR A 417 20.30 8.02 -6.38
CA THR A 417 21.62 7.51 -6.02
C THR A 417 21.62 5.99 -5.89
N THR A 418 20.59 5.41 -5.27
CA THR A 418 20.44 3.94 -5.21
C THR A 418 20.26 3.32 -6.60
N LEU A 419 19.41 3.89 -7.46
CA LEU A 419 19.25 3.45 -8.85
C LEU A 419 20.56 3.53 -9.64
N ARG A 420 21.39 4.55 -9.42
CA ARG A 420 22.72 4.66 -10.04
C ARG A 420 23.67 3.57 -9.54
N GLU A 421 23.69 3.31 -8.24
CA GLU A 421 24.53 2.26 -7.63
C GLU A 421 24.14 0.87 -8.16
N GLU A 422 22.83 0.56 -8.24
CA GLU A 422 22.34 -0.72 -8.79
C GLU A 422 22.66 -0.89 -10.28
N ARG A 423 22.47 0.18 -11.09
CA ARG A 423 22.83 0.14 -12.51
C ARG A 423 24.33 -0.11 -12.69
N LEU A 424 25.16 0.44 -11.83
CA LEU A 424 26.61 0.24 -11.86
C LEU A 424 26.97 -1.19 -11.44
N ALA A 425 26.33 -1.74 -10.41
CA ALA A 425 26.51 -3.13 -9.98
C ALA A 425 26.10 -4.12 -11.08
N LEU A 426 24.93 -3.95 -11.69
CA LEU A 426 24.47 -4.78 -12.81
C LEU A 426 25.41 -4.67 -14.02
N ALA A 427 25.97 -3.49 -14.29
CA ALA A 427 26.96 -3.33 -15.35
C ALA A 427 28.26 -4.08 -15.05
N GLN A 428 28.72 -4.08 -13.79
CA GLN A 428 29.88 -4.85 -13.35
C GLN A 428 29.64 -6.35 -13.44
N GLU A 429 28.48 -6.85 -13.02
CA GLU A 429 28.11 -8.26 -13.15
C GLU A 429 28.03 -8.69 -14.61
N LYS A 430 27.40 -7.89 -15.48
CA LYS A 430 27.38 -8.16 -16.93
C LYS A 430 28.78 -8.20 -17.52
N ALA A 431 29.69 -7.32 -17.08
CA ALA A 431 31.08 -7.34 -17.51
C ALA A 431 31.81 -8.59 -17.01
N ALA A 432 31.55 -9.06 -15.79
CA ALA A 432 32.12 -10.29 -15.25
C ALA A 432 31.63 -11.52 -16.03
N ILE A 433 30.33 -11.62 -16.29
CA ILE A 433 29.73 -12.68 -17.12
C ILE A 433 30.32 -12.69 -18.53
N ALA A 434 30.51 -11.50 -19.13
CA ALA A 434 31.13 -11.39 -20.45
C ALA A 434 32.59 -11.89 -20.46
N ARG A 435 33.36 -11.64 -19.39
CA ARG A 435 34.72 -12.20 -19.24
C ARG A 435 34.68 -13.72 -19.11
N MET A 436 33.82 -14.26 -18.24
CA MET A 436 33.66 -15.70 -18.07
C MET A 436 33.24 -16.39 -19.38
N ARG A 437 32.31 -15.80 -20.14
CA ARG A 437 31.92 -16.31 -21.47
C ARG A 437 33.07 -16.31 -22.46
N ASN A 438 33.89 -15.26 -22.48
CA ASN A 438 35.07 -15.19 -23.35
C ASN A 438 36.16 -16.20 -22.98
N ASP A 439 36.30 -16.52 -21.68
CA ASP A 439 37.25 -17.52 -21.24
C ASP A 439 36.75 -18.94 -21.55
N LEU A 440 35.45 -19.19 -21.39
CA LEU A 440 34.81 -20.44 -21.83
C LEU A 440 34.92 -20.65 -23.35
N THR A 441 34.70 -19.61 -24.17
CA THR A 441 34.89 -19.75 -25.62
C THR A 441 36.35 -20.01 -25.99
N LYS A 442 37.32 -19.37 -25.33
CA LYS A 442 38.74 -19.70 -25.50
C LYS A 442 39.05 -21.14 -25.10
N GLN A 443 38.49 -21.63 -23.99
CA GLN A 443 38.66 -23.03 -23.59
C GLN A 443 38.07 -23.97 -24.64
N GLN A 444 36.87 -23.69 -25.16
CA GLN A 444 36.27 -24.46 -26.25
C GLN A 444 37.14 -24.45 -27.52
N GLU A 445 37.72 -23.30 -27.90
CA GLU A 445 38.66 -23.18 -29.02
C GLU A 445 39.96 -23.98 -28.77
N GLN A 446 40.46 -24.00 -27.54
CA GLN A 446 41.62 -24.80 -27.16
C GLN A 446 41.32 -26.30 -27.22
N PHE A 447 40.18 -26.75 -26.68
CA PHE A 447 39.77 -28.15 -26.74
C PHE A 447 39.53 -28.60 -28.18
N THR A 448 38.83 -27.82 -28.99
CA THR A 448 38.62 -28.14 -30.42
C THR A 448 39.94 -28.19 -31.19
N SER A 449 40.89 -27.28 -30.91
CA SER A 449 42.24 -27.31 -31.48
C SER A 449 43.05 -28.54 -31.02
N GLN A 450 42.93 -28.95 -29.77
CA GLN A 450 43.56 -30.17 -29.24
C GLN A 450 42.98 -31.43 -29.89
N ILE A 451 41.65 -31.51 -30.05
CA ILE A 451 40.97 -32.61 -30.74
C ILE A 451 41.50 -32.72 -32.18
N GLN A 452 41.52 -31.61 -32.93
CA GLN A 452 42.05 -31.57 -34.31
C GLN A 452 43.53 -31.96 -34.42
N ARG A 453 44.36 -31.66 -33.40
CA ARG A 453 45.76 -32.12 -33.34
C ARG A 453 45.86 -33.61 -33.02
N SER A 454 45.00 -34.13 -32.13
CA SER A 454 45.00 -35.52 -31.69
C SER A 454 44.51 -36.49 -32.78
N GLU A 455 43.62 -36.05 -33.68
CA GLU A 455 43.13 -36.87 -34.81
C GLU A 455 44.24 -37.24 -35.82
N LYS A 456 45.41 -36.59 -35.76
CA LYS A 456 46.55 -36.92 -36.63
C LYS A 456 47.57 -37.90 -36.04
N GLY A 457 47.37 -38.39 -34.80
CA GLY A 457 48.28 -39.36 -34.16
C GLY A 457 47.51 -40.52 -33.53
N SER A 458 47.95 -41.76 -33.76
CA SER A 458 47.26 -43.00 -33.33
C SER A 458 47.19 -43.23 -31.82
N ASP A 459 47.60 -42.29 -30.98
CA ASP A 459 47.60 -42.40 -29.50
C ASP A 459 46.41 -41.65 -28.86
N SER A 460 45.27 -41.58 -29.57
CA SER A 460 44.07 -40.86 -29.15
C SER A 460 43.40 -41.43 -27.89
N ALA A 461 43.58 -42.72 -27.60
CA ALA A 461 43.01 -43.36 -26.42
C ALA A 461 43.78 -43.03 -25.13
N ASP A 462 45.12 -43.07 -25.19
CA ASP A 462 45.97 -42.78 -24.03
C ASP A 462 45.94 -41.30 -23.63
N LEU A 463 45.79 -40.39 -24.61
CA LEU A 463 45.57 -38.97 -24.36
C LEU A 463 44.21 -38.71 -23.69
N ARG A 464 43.16 -39.42 -24.11
CA ARG A 464 41.83 -39.33 -23.47
C ARG A 464 41.85 -39.78 -22.01
N ILE A 465 42.55 -40.87 -21.71
CA ILE A 465 42.65 -41.40 -20.33
C ILE A 465 43.47 -40.44 -19.44
N ARG A 466 44.52 -39.80 -19.97
CA ARG A 466 45.27 -38.78 -19.21
C ARG A 466 44.45 -37.51 -18.97
N ALA A 467 43.78 -37.00 -20.00
CA ALA A 467 42.93 -35.81 -19.87
C ALA A 467 41.80 -36.02 -18.85
N PHE A 468 41.20 -37.21 -18.82
CA PHE A 468 40.16 -37.53 -17.83
C PHE A 468 40.70 -37.56 -16.40
N ARG A 469 41.91 -38.11 -16.19
CA ARG A 469 42.56 -38.12 -14.88
C ARG A 469 42.99 -36.74 -14.40
N GLU A 470 43.33 -35.84 -15.32
CA GLU A 470 43.69 -34.47 -14.99
C GLU A 470 42.46 -33.63 -14.66
N HIS A 471 41.36 -33.80 -15.40
CA HIS A 471 40.07 -33.15 -15.13
C HIS A 471 39.47 -33.57 -13.78
N LEU A 472 39.56 -34.86 -13.43
CA LEU A 472 39.14 -35.33 -12.09
C LEU A 472 40.00 -34.74 -10.96
N ARG A 473 41.28 -34.47 -11.23
CA ARG A 473 42.18 -33.84 -10.25
C ARG A 473 41.86 -32.35 -10.10
N GLU A 474 41.57 -31.66 -11.20
CA GLU A 474 41.18 -30.25 -11.21
C GLU A 474 39.84 -30.01 -10.53
N ILE A 475 38.82 -30.86 -10.75
CA ILE A 475 37.52 -30.77 -10.04
C ILE A 475 37.70 -30.89 -8.53
N HIS A 476 38.61 -31.76 -8.06
CA HIS A 476 38.88 -31.92 -6.64
C HIS A 476 39.71 -30.79 -6.04
N GLU A 477 40.50 -30.06 -6.84
CA GLU A 477 41.35 -28.95 -6.39
C GLU A 477 40.65 -27.59 -6.49
N THR A 478 39.67 -27.46 -7.38
CA THR A 478 38.99 -26.19 -7.67
C THR A 478 37.68 -25.99 -6.94
N ASP A 479 37.28 -26.90 -6.04
CA ASP A 479 36.09 -26.71 -5.19
C ASP A 479 36.27 -25.41 -4.36
N PRO A 480 35.69 -24.28 -4.82
CA PRO A 480 36.05 -22.99 -4.29
C PRO A 480 35.29 -22.84 -2.99
N ARG A 481 36.02 -22.53 -1.90
CA ARG A 481 35.39 -22.09 -0.66
C ARG A 481 34.35 -21.01 -1.00
N PRO A 482 33.11 -21.12 -0.51
CA PRO A 482 32.00 -20.27 -0.93
C PRO A 482 32.41 -18.82 -0.77
N VAL A 483 32.44 -18.09 -1.89
CA VAL A 483 32.71 -16.66 -1.91
C VAL A 483 31.51 -16.00 -1.25
N HIS A 484 31.70 -15.53 -0.02
CA HIS A 484 30.66 -14.89 0.77
C HIS A 484 30.22 -13.62 0.03
N THR A 485 29.10 -13.69 -0.68
CA THR A 485 28.45 -12.50 -1.22
C THR A 485 28.00 -11.65 -0.03
N PRO A 486 28.28 -10.34 -0.01
CA PRO A 486 27.82 -9.47 1.07
C PRO A 486 26.29 -9.54 1.10
N THR A 487 25.78 -10.02 2.23
CA THR A 487 24.36 -10.20 2.51
C THR A 487 23.64 -8.87 2.37
N PHE A 488 22.33 -8.90 2.13
CA PHE A 488 21.51 -7.69 2.10
C PHE A 488 21.68 -6.87 3.40
N SER A 489 21.84 -7.55 4.53
CA SER A 489 22.14 -6.93 5.83
C SER A 489 23.42 -6.10 5.85
N ASP A 490 24.50 -6.53 5.18
CA ASP A 490 25.73 -5.74 5.06
C ASP A 490 25.54 -4.48 4.20
N ARG A 491 24.66 -4.54 3.20
CA ARG A 491 24.31 -3.38 2.35
C ARG A 491 23.42 -2.41 3.12
N MET A 492 22.43 -2.91 3.85
CA MET A 492 21.58 -2.13 4.73
C MET A 492 22.38 -1.44 5.85
N ALA A 493 23.30 -2.15 6.51
CA ALA A 493 24.17 -1.57 7.53
C ALA A 493 25.07 -0.44 6.99
N LYS A 494 25.43 -0.50 5.70
CA LYS A 494 26.19 0.55 5.01
C LYS A 494 25.32 1.77 4.69
N LEU A 495 24.07 1.55 4.26
CA LEU A 495 23.08 2.61 4.04
C LEU A 495 22.74 3.35 5.33
N TRP A 496 22.54 2.61 6.43
CA TRP A 496 22.31 3.19 7.75
C TRP A 496 23.48 4.05 8.23
N ARG A 497 24.73 3.58 8.06
CA ARG A 497 25.92 4.39 8.37
C ARG A 497 26.02 5.67 7.52
N LYS A 498 25.54 5.64 6.27
CA LYS A 498 25.45 6.85 5.42
C LYS A 498 24.35 7.79 5.91
N LEU A 499 23.21 7.28 6.36
CA LEU A 499 22.05 8.06 6.79
C LEU A 499 22.28 8.76 8.14
N GLU A 500 23.05 8.14 9.05
CA GLU A 500 23.42 8.71 10.35
C GLU A 500 24.46 9.85 10.28
N GLY A 501 24.99 10.16 9.09
CA GLY A 501 25.93 11.28 8.90
C GLY A 501 27.27 11.12 9.64
N ARG A 502 27.62 9.90 10.10
CA ARG A 502 28.96 9.64 10.63
C ARG A 502 29.97 9.68 9.47
N PRO A 503 30.98 10.56 9.51
CA PRO A 503 32.03 10.55 8.51
C PRO A 503 32.71 9.18 8.56
N LEU A 504 32.78 8.51 7.41
CA LEU A 504 33.58 7.30 7.24
C LEU A 504 35.02 7.66 7.58
N ASP A 505 35.59 7.02 8.62
CA ASP A 505 37.03 7.03 8.84
C ASP A 505 37.68 6.50 7.56
N THR A 506 38.32 7.41 6.83
CA THR A 506 39.11 7.11 5.66
C THR A 506 40.43 6.53 6.12
N ASP A 507 40.59 5.21 6.01
CA ASP A 507 41.90 4.55 5.96
C ASP A 507 42.48 4.61 4.53
#